data_AF-A0A821FB73-F1
#
_entry.id   AF-A0A821FB73-F1
#
_cell.length_a   1.000
_cell.length_b   1.000
_cell.length_c   1.000
_cell.angle_alpha   90.00
_cell.angle_beta   90.00
_cell.angle_gamma   90.00
#
_symmetry.space_group_name_H-M   'P 1'
#
loop_
_entity.id
_entity.type
_entity.pdbx_description
1 polymer ?
#
loop_
_entity_poly.entity_id
_entity_poly.type
_entity_poly.pdbx_seq_one_letter_code
_entity_poly.pdbx_strand_id
1 'polypeptide(L)'
;MCFFLSLPKNPNPLLNPIKRNLVRNIWVGVLSLSLLSILFLITTIMYLKSFVYYITDEKEGELSINDTIYLVKQCESISDYRRGNLIFSPFALTLILIFSWSMKRDELCLHMCDGRPGLLPPIEPFRTGNRFTTATVFGIIAYEVLKIFEELLFSASEPAHQGVLVELLERIAVVILVGLRYYPVLASLQLRNIIARFFSCLYILCDIVYTIIREGSCMGFLPLSGQYTVLEEAKLRR
;
A
#
# COMPACT_ATOMS: atom_id res chain seq x y z
N MET A 1 -11.51 -17.06 -29.88
CA MET A 1 -11.66 -16.69 -31.32
C MET A 1 -12.87 -15.78 -31.43
N CYS A 2 -12.66 -14.46 -31.56
CA CYS A 2 -13.71 -13.55 -32.00
C CYS A 2 -13.30 -13.03 -33.37
N PHE A 3 -14.09 -13.36 -34.38
CA PHE A 3 -13.96 -12.89 -35.75
C PHE A 3 -14.18 -11.37 -35.77
N PHE A 4 -13.14 -10.59 -36.10
CA PHE A 4 -13.27 -9.17 -36.35
C PHE A 4 -13.61 -8.95 -37.83
N LEU A 5 -14.87 -8.59 -38.07
CA LEU A 5 -15.31 -7.96 -39.32
C LEU A 5 -14.67 -6.58 -39.44
N SER A 6 -13.84 -6.42 -40.47
CA SER A 6 -13.22 -5.15 -40.87
C SER A 6 -14.27 -4.27 -41.55
N LEU A 7 -14.72 -3.20 -40.88
CA LEU A 7 -15.57 -2.17 -41.49
C LEU A 7 -14.71 -1.04 -42.09
N PRO A 8 -15.16 -0.43 -43.21
CA PRO A 8 -14.39 0.55 -43.97
C PRO A 8 -14.32 1.92 -43.28
N LYS A 9 -13.16 2.55 -43.45
CA LYS A 9 -12.74 3.83 -42.88
C LYS A 9 -13.29 4.98 -43.73
N ASN A 10 -14.35 5.64 -43.28
CA ASN A 10 -14.85 6.86 -43.91
C ASN A 10 -14.38 8.10 -43.11
N PRO A 11 -13.58 9.03 -43.68
CA PRO A 11 -13.10 10.21 -42.97
C PRO A 11 -14.13 11.35 -43.03
N ASN A 12 -15.06 11.39 -42.07
CA ASN A 12 -15.97 12.53 -41.90
C ASN A 12 -15.32 13.67 -41.07
N PRO A 13 -15.35 14.93 -41.54
CA PRO A 13 -14.79 16.10 -40.84
C PRO A 13 -15.65 16.63 -39.67
N LEU A 14 -16.76 15.96 -39.33
CA LEU A 14 -17.61 16.28 -38.17
C LEU A 14 -17.06 15.77 -36.82
N LEU A 15 -15.88 15.13 -36.82
CA LEU A 15 -15.24 14.54 -35.63
C LEU A 15 -14.50 15.56 -34.73
N ASN A 16 -14.79 16.86 -34.88
CA ASN A 16 -14.06 17.93 -34.19
C ASN A 16 -14.57 18.29 -32.77
N PRO A 17 -15.89 18.28 -32.45
CA PRO A 17 -16.34 18.62 -31.09
C PRO A 17 -16.13 17.47 -30.09
N ILE A 18 -16.26 16.21 -30.54
CA ILE A 18 -16.07 15.02 -29.69
C ILE A 18 -14.59 14.89 -29.28
N LYS A 19 -13.66 15.08 -30.22
CA LYS A 19 -12.22 15.13 -29.90
C LYS A 19 -11.88 16.25 -28.90
N ARG A 20 -12.51 17.41 -29.03
CA ARG A 20 -12.25 18.57 -28.16
C ARG A 20 -12.73 18.33 -26.73
N ASN A 21 -13.91 17.73 -26.55
CA ASN A 21 -14.42 17.35 -25.23
C ASN A 21 -13.61 16.21 -24.59
N LEU A 22 -13.13 15.26 -25.40
CA LEU A 22 -12.25 14.19 -24.92
C LEU A 22 -10.92 14.75 -24.39
N VAL A 23 -10.28 15.64 -25.14
CA VAL A 23 -9.03 16.29 -24.72
C VAL A 23 -9.24 17.12 -23.45
N ARG A 24 -10.34 17.87 -23.35
CA ARG A 24 -10.65 18.65 -22.15
C ARG A 24 -10.83 17.76 -20.91
N ASN A 25 -11.54 16.64 -21.04
CA ASN A 25 -11.76 15.72 -19.93
C ASN A 25 -10.45 15.01 -19.51
N ILE A 26 -9.55 14.73 -20.45
CA ILE A 26 -8.21 14.22 -20.15
C ILE A 26 -7.41 15.25 -19.36
N TRP A 27 -7.41 16.52 -19.77
CA TRP A 27 -6.69 17.58 -19.04
C TRP A 27 -7.23 17.83 -17.63
N VAL A 28 -8.55 17.80 -17.45
CA VAL A 28 -9.16 17.91 -16.12
C VAL A 28 -8.79 16.71 -15.24
N GLY A 29 -8.76 15.50 -15.81
CA GLY A 29 -8.30 14.30 -15.10
C GLY A 29 -6.82 14.37 -14.72
N VAL A 30 -5.96 14.84 -15.62
CA VAL A 30 -4.53 15.02 -15.32
C VAL A 30 -4.33 16.08 -14.24
N LEU A 31 -5.10 17.17 -14.28
CA LEU A 31 -5.03 18.24 -13.28
C LEU A 31 -5.50 17.73 -11.91
N SER A 32 -6.61 17.01 -11.83
CA SER A 32 -7.11 16.45 -10.57
C SER A 32 -6.14 15.39 -9.99
N LEU A 33 -5.53 14.57 -10.85
CA LEU A 33 -4.51 13.60 -10.46
C LEU A 33 -3.25 14.27 -9.93
N SER A 34 -2.83 15.36 -10.57
CA SER A 34 -1.65 16.11 -10.12
C SER A 34 -1.89 16.76 -8.75
N LEU A 35 -3.06 17.36 -8.52
CA LEU A 35 -3.47 17.89 -7.22
C LEU A 35 -3.52 16.80 -6.14
N LEU A 36 -4.08 15.63 -6.46
CA LEU A 36 -4.15 14.51 -5.51
C LEU A 36 -2.75 13.97 -5.16
N SER A 37 -1.83 13.94 -6.15
CA SER A 37 -0.45 13.53 -5.91
C SER A 37 0.33 14.52 -5.05
N ILE A 38 0.07 15.82 -5.21
CA ILE A 38 0.69 16.87 -4.39
C ILE A 38 0.16 16.79 -2.96
N LEU A 39 -1.15 16.60 -2.78
CA LEU A 39 -1.75 16.36 -1.46
C LEU A 39 -1.18 15.08 -0.82
N PHE A 40 -0.97 14.03 -1.60
CA PHE A 40 -0.32 12.79 -1.16
C PHE A 40 1.12 13.04 -0.68
N LEU A 41 1.91 13.80 -1.44
CA LEU A 41 3.27 14.17 -1.07
C LEU A 41 3.30 15.03 0.21
N ILE A 42 2.39 16.00 0.31
CA ILE A 42 2.31 16.88 1.49
C ILE A 42 1.92 16.08 2.72
N THR A 43 0.93 15.20 2.63
CA THR A 43 0.49 14.37 3.76
C THR A 43 1.58 13.39 4.20
N THR A 44 2.31 12.77 3.26
CA THR A 44 3.47 11.93 3.60
C THR A 44 4.61 12.73 4.23
N ILE A 45 4.94 13.91 3.71
CA ILE A 45 5.98 14.79 4.31
C ILE A 45 5.57 15.26 5.70
N MET A 46 4.32 15.70 5.88
CA MET A 46 3.74 16.08 7.18
C MET A 46 3.86 14.92 8.18
N TYR A 47 3.49 13.71 7.75
CA TYR A 47 3.56 12.53 8.60
C TYR A 47 5.00 12.16 8.97
N LEU A 48 5.91 12.15 7.99
CA LEU A 48 7.34 11.92 8.23
C LEU A 48 7.91 12.97 9.20
N LYS A 49 7.52 14.23 9.05
CA LYS A 49 7.96 15.32 9.94
C LYS A 49 7.43 15.15 11.35
N SER A 50 6.14 14.84 11.54
CA SER A 50 5.58 14.53 12.86
C SER A 50 6.27 13.32 13.50
N PHE A 51 6.57 12.29 12.72
CA PHE A 51 7.26 11.11 13.21
C PHE A 51 8.71 11.41 13.61
N VAL A 52 9.45 12.14 12.77
CA VAL A 52 10.82 12.57 13.10
C VAL A 52 10.82 13.45 14.34
N TYR A 53 9.88 14.40 14.45
CA TYR A 53 9.74 15.27 15.61
C TYR A 53 9.52 14.46 16.89
N TYR A 54 8.62 13.47 16.84
CA TYR A 54 8.36 12.56 17.96
C TYR A 54 9.63 11.81 18.42
N ILE A 55 10.47 11.36 17.49
CA ILE A 55 11.73 10.68 17.83
C ILE A 55 12.78 11.64 18.41
N THR A 56 12.86 12.88 17.90
CA THR A 56 13.86 13.86 18.39
C THR A 56 13.55 14.41 19.77
N ASP A 57 12.28 14.54 20.14
CA ASP A 57 11.85 15.07 21.44
C ASP A 57 12.22 14.13 22.61
N GLU A 58 12.40 12.84 22.32
CA GLU A 58 12.75 11.81 23.32
C GLU A 58 14.24 11.84 23.74
N LYS A 59 15.08 12.70 23.14
CA LYS A 59 16.55 12.70 23.35
C LYS A 59 17.10 13.62 24.44
N GLU A 60 16.30 14.49 25.07
CA GLU A 60 16.82 15.47 26.04
C GLU A 60 16.54 15.14 27.53
N GLY A 61 15.94 13.98 27.83
CA GLY A 61 15.74 13.52 29.22
C GLY A 61 16.82 12.55 29.68
N GLU A 62 17.44 12.79 30.86
CA GLU A 62 18.22 11.77 31.58
C GLU A 62 17.33 10.54 31.84
N LEU A 63 17.63 9.44 31.14
CA LEU A 63 16.73 8.31 31.00
C LEU A 63 16.81 7.36 32.21
N SER A 64 15.69 7.18 32.91
CA SER A 64 15.55 6.27 34.05
C SER A 64 15.29 4.82 33.61
N ILE A 65 15.50 3.84 34.48
CA ILE A 65 15.24 2.40 34.19
C ILE A 65 13.76 2.14 33.82
N ASN A 66 12.83 2.98 34.30
CA ASN A 66 11.42 2.88 33.91
C ASN A 66 11.23 3.22 32.43
N ASP A 67 11.97 4.18 31.90
CA ASP A 67 11.86 4.64 30.52
C ASP A 67 12.35 3.59 29.52
N THR A 68 13.29 2.72 29.92
CA THR A 68 13.72 1.58 29.11
C THR A 68 12.62 0.52 28.98
N ILE A 69 11.84 0.29 30.04
CA ILE A 69 10.65 -0.59 29.99
C ILE A 69 9.56 0.02 29.11
N TYR A 70 9.38 1.35 29.17
CA TYR A 70 8.47 2.06 28.26
C TYR A 70 8.92 1.94 26.80
N LEU A 71 10.21 2.07 26.49
CA LEU A 71 10.77 1.93 25.14
C LEU A 71 10.58 0.54 24.54
N VAL A 72 10.79 -0.53 25.32
CA VAL A 72 10.55 -1.91 24.87
C VAL A 72 9.07 -2.12 24.55
N LYS A 73 8.18 -1.67 25.45
CA LYS A 73 6.73 -1.74 25.25
C LYS A 73 6.26 -0.87 24.07
N GLN A 74 6.96 0.22 23.82
CA GLN A 74 6.71 1.11 22.69
C GLN A 74 7.17 0.49 21.35
N CYS A 75 8.27 -0.27 21.32
CA CYS A 75 8.67 -1.04 20.14
C CYS A 75 7.66 -2.16 19.82
N GLU A 76 7.13 -2.83 20.84
CA GLU A 76 6.07 -3.84 20.69
C GLU A 76 4.79 -3.20 20.10
N SER A 77 4.39 -2.04 20.62
CA SER A 77 3.27 -1.22 20.11
C SER A 77 3.48 -0.61 18.72
N ILE A 78 4.73 -0.23 18.37
CA ILE A 78 5.09 0.33 17.06
C ILE A 78 5.26 -0.75 16.00
N SER A 79 5.58 -1.98 16.40
CA SER A 79 5.67 -3.14 15.51
C SER A 79 4.31 -3.57 14.93
N ASP A 80 3.22 -3.00 15.45
CA ASP A 80 1.85 -3.33 15.12
C ASP A 80 1.55 -3.08 13.62
N TYR A 81 1.74 -4.13 12.84
CA TYR A 81 1.47 -4.23 11.40
C TYR A 81 0.05 -3.75 11.05
N ARG A 82 -0.89 -3.89 11.98
CA ARG A 82 -2.27 -3.43 11.85
C ARG A 82 -2.33 -1.92 11.62
N ARG A 83 -1.51 -1.16 12.33
CA ARG A 83 -1.47 0.31 12.23
C ARG A 83 -0.89 0.76 10.90
N GLY A 84 0.19 0.12 10.45
CA GLY A 84 0.78 0.36 9.13
C GLY A 84 -0.25 0.10 8.01
N ASN A 85 -0.91 -1.06 8.06
CA ASN A 85 -1.96 -1.42 7.11
C ASN A 85 -3.13 -0.41 7.11
N LEU A 86 -3.57 0.06 8.28
CA LEU A 86 -4.63 1.06 8.39
C LEU A 86 -4.24 2.40 7.75
N ILE A 87 -2.98 2.81 7.90
CA ILE A 87 -2.44 4.04 7.30
C ILE A 87 -2.33 3.90 5.78
N PHE A 88 -1.80 2.77 5.29
CA PHE A 88 -1.53 2.55 3.85
C PHE A 88 -2.77 2.16 3.03
N SER A 89 -3.82 1.65 3.67
CA SER A 89 -5.09 1.25 3.03
C SER A 89 -5.82 2.37 2.26
N PRO A 90 -6.09 3.56 2.84
CA PRO A 90 -6.75 4.65 2.09
C PRO A 90 -5.94 5.09 0.87
N PHE A 91 -4.61 5.04 0.97
CA PHE A 91 -3.73 5.34 -0.16
C PHE A 91 -3.83 4.29 -1.27
N ALA A 92 -3.87 3.01 -0.91
CA ALA A 92 -4.10 1.96 -1.91
C ALA A 92 -5.46 2.12 -2.59
N LEU A 93 -6.52 2.40 -1.84
CA LEU A 93 -7.87 2.63 -2.37
C LEU A 93 -7.93 3.81 -3.34
N THR A 94 -7.29 4.93 -3.02
CA THR A 94 -7.25 6.09 -3.91
C THR A 94 -6.51 5.76 -5.21
N LEU A 95 -5.40 5.03 -5.17
CA LEU A 95 -4.71 4.54 -6.38
C LEU A 95 -5.59 3.62 -7.22
N ILE A 96 -6.35 2.72 -6.60
CA ILE A 96 -7.29 1.84 -7.30
C ILE A 96 -8.35 2.64 -8.05
N LEU A 97 -8.93 3.65 -7.41
CA LEU A 97 -9.94 4.51 -8.03
C LEU A 97 -9.33 5.30 -9.20
N ILE A 98 -8.13 5.84 -9.02
CA ILE A 98 -7.37 6.53 -10.08
C ILE A 98 -7.13 5.60 -11.27
N PHE A 99 -6.70 4.36 -11.03
CA PHE A 99 -6.44 3.39 -12.09
C PHE A 99 -7.72 2.94 -12.79
N SER A 100 -8.80 2.75 -12.03
CA SER A 100 -10.12 2.43 -12.57
C SER A 100 -10.66 3.55 -13.47
N TRP A 101 -10.45 4.82 -13.11
CA TRP A 101 -10.79 5.96 -13.97
C TRP A 101 -9.86 6.13 -15.17
N SER A 102 -8.58 5.81 -15.02
CA SER A 102 -7.57 5.94 -16.08
C SER A 102 -7.65 4.83 -17.13
N MET A 103 -8.35 3.74 -16.82
CA MET A 103 -8.54 2.64 -17.76
C MET A 103 -9.39 3.13 -18.93
N LYS A 104 -8.76 3.19 -20.11
CA LYS A 104 -9.42 3.60 -21.35
C LYS A 104 -10.60 2.64 -21.56
N ARG A 105 -11.82 3.17 -21.56
CA ARG A 105 -13.03 2.42 -21.92
C ARG A 105 -12.91 2.05 -23.39
N ASP A 106 -12.31 0.90 -23.68
CA ASP A 106 -12.33 0.38 -25.04
C ASP A 106 -13.79 0.13 -25.40
N GLU A 107 -14.25 0.80 -26.47
CA GLU A 107 -15.66 0.88 -26.88
C GLU A 107 -16.30 -0.50 -27.13
N LEU A 108 -15.50 -1.55 -27.23
CA LEU A 108 -15.94 -2.91 -27.51
C LEU A 108 -16.75 -3.59 -26.38
N CYS A 109 -16.62 -3.17 -25.12
CA CYS A 109 -17.39 -3.77 -24.00
C CYS A 109 -18.45 -2.84 -23.41
N LEU A 110 -18.73 -1.70 -24.06
CA LEU A 110 -19.79 -0.76 -23.65
C LEU A 110 -21.18 -1.41 -23.69
N HIS A 111 -21.38 -2.42 -24.53
CA HIS A 111 -22.68 -3.06 -24.77
C HIS A 111 -22.97 -4.29 -23.91
N MET A 112 -21.96 -4.91 -23.28
CA MET A 112 -22.11 -6.15 -22.49
C MET A 112 -21.99 -5.91 -20.98
N CYS A 113 -21.36 -4.81 -20.55
CA CYS A 113 -21.12 -4.51 -19.14
C CYS A 113 -21.52 -3.07 -18.75
N ASP A 114 -22.62 -2.52 -19.27
CA ASP A 114 -23.25 -1.26 -18.82
C ASP A 114 -22.31 -0.06 -18.52
N GLY A 115 -21.12 -0.01 -19.15
CA GLY A 115 -20.12 1.04 -18.94
C GLY A 115 -19.65 1.29 -17.50
N ARG A 116 -19.91 0.39 -16.52
CA ARG A 116 -19.46 0.61 -15.14
C ARG A 116 -17.93 0.53 -15.07
N PRO A 117 -17.26 1.42 -14.31
CA PRO A 117 -15.83 1.31 -14.08
C PRO A 117 -15.55 -0.04 -13.41
N GLY A 118 -15.05 -0.99 -14.19
CA GLY A 118 -14.66 -2.29 -13.67
C GLY A 118 -13.42 -2.13 -12.80
N LEU A 119 -13.37 -2.91 -11.72
CA LEU A 119 -12.10 -3.16 -11.06
C LEU A 119 -11.16 -3.83 -12.07
N LEU A 120 -9.88 -3.48 -12.07
CA LEU A 120 -8.92 -4.14 -12.97
C LEU A 120 -8.97 -5.67 -12.77
N PRO A 121 -8.90 -6.47 -13.84
CA PRO A 121 -8.85 -7.91 -13.68
C PRO A 121 -7.56 -8.30 -12.95
N PRO A 122 -7.57 -9.36 -12.12
CA PRO A 122 -6.37 -9.82 -11.43
C PRO A 122 -5.26 -10.20 -12.43
N ILE A 123 -3.99 -10.07 -12.03
CA ILE A 123 -2.85 -10.49 -12.86
C ILE A 123 -2.96 -11.96 -13.19
N GLU A 124 -2.87 -12.28 -14.48
CA GLU A 124 -2.55 -13.61 -14.96
C GLU A 124 -1.08 -13.91 -14.65
N PRO A 125 -0.75 -14.74 -13.66
CA PRO A 125 0.64 -14.99 -13.25
C PRO A 125 1.45 -15.69 -14.35
N PHE A 126 0.78 -16.32 -15.32
CA PHE A 126 1.39 -17.08 -16.41
C PHE A 126 1.58 -16.28 -17.71
N ARG A 127 1.23 -14.99 -17.72
CA ARG A 127 1.41 -14.16 -18.91
C ARG A 127 2.89 -14.08 -19.29
N THR A 128 3.20 -14.04 -20.58
CA THR A 128 4.56 -14.03 -21.14
C THR A 128 5.36 -12.73 -20.89
N GLY A 129 4.85 -11.83 -20.04
CA GLY A 129 5.51 -10.57 -19.66
C GLY A 129 6.57 -10.72 -18.57
N ASN A 130 6.86 -9.62 -17.84
CA ASN A 130 7.84 -9.55 -16.75
C ASN A 130 7.47 -10.43 -15.54
N ARG A 131 7.64 -11.74 -15.67
CA ARG A 131 7.35 -12.77 -14.65
C ARG A 131 8.09 -12.52 -13.34
N PHE A 132 9.32 -12.02 -13.42
CA PHE A 132 10.14 -11.71 -12.25
C PHE A 132 9.49 -10.66 -11.36
N THR A 133 9.02 -9.54 -11.94
CA THR A 133 8.37 -8.47 -11.15
C THR A 133 7.10 -8.97 -10.48
N THR A 134 6.29 -9.75 -11.19
CA THR A 134 5.08 -10.36 -10.62
C THR A 134 5.44 -11.32 -9.47
N ALA A 135 6.43 -12.20 -9.68
CA ALA A 135 6.90 -13.12 -8.64
C ALA A 135 7.44 -12.38 -7.40
N THR A 136 8.19 -11.28 -7.59
CA THR A 136 8.69 -10.45 -6.47
C THR A 136 7.53 -9.86 -5.65
N VAL A 137 6.51 -9.30 -6.30
CA VAL A 137 5.36 -8.73 -5.59
C VAL A 137 4.58 -9.82 -4.84
N PHE A 138 4.35 -10.99 -5.46
CA PHE A 138 3.73 -12.11 -4.76
C PHE A 138 4.58 -12.62 -3.60
N GLY A 139 5.91 -12.62 -3.71
CA GLY A 139 6.81 -12.97 -2.62
C GLY A 139 6.68 -12.01 -1.43
N ILE A 140 6.61 -10.70 -1.69
CA ILE A 140 6.39 -9.69 -0.65
C ILE A 140 5.03 -9.91 0.05
N ILE A 141 3.97 -10.12 -0.73
CA ILE A 141 2.63 -10.38 -0.18
C ILE A 141 2.63 -11.66 0.66
N ALA A 142 3.26 -12.73 0.18
CA ALA A 142 3.34 -14.00 0.89
C ALA A 142 4.11 -13.85 2.22
N TYR A 143 5.20 -13.09 2.22
CA TYR A 143 5.96 -12.78 3.43
C TYR A 143 5.12 -12.01 4.46
N GLU A 144 4.42 -10.94 4.04
CA GLU A 144 3.54 -10.17 4.92
C GLU A 144 2.40 -11.03 5.49
N VAL A 145 1.79 -11.87 4.67
CA VAL A 145 0.74 -12.79 5.11
C VAL A 145 1.29 -13.82 6.10
N LEU A 146 2.49 -14.35 5.86
CA LEU A 146 3.13 -15.30 6.78
C LEU A 146 3.41 -14.66 8.13
N LYS A 147 3.89 -13.40 8.15
CA LYS A 147 4.12 -12.63 9.39
C LYS A 147 2.84 -12.47 10.20
N ILE A 148 1.72 -12.18 9.53
CA ILE A 148 0.40 -12.13 10.17
C ILE A 148 0.02 -13.51 10.72
N PHE A 149 0.19 -14.58 9.96
CA PHE A 149 -0.12 -15.93 10.43
C PHE A 149 0.71 -16.33 11.65
N GLU A 150 1.99 -15.99 11.66
CA GLU A 150 2.89 -16.23 12.78
C GLU A 150 2.36 -15.57 14.06
N GLU A 151 2.04 -14.28 13.98
CA GLU A 151 1.49 -13.55 15.11
C GLU A 151 0.12 -14.09 15.55
N LEU A 152 -0.73 -14.48 14.61
CA LEU A 152 -2.04 -15.07 14.93
C LEU A 152 -1.96 -16.45 15.60
N LEU A 153 -0.88 -17.20 15.35
CA LEU A 153 -0.63 -18.49 16.00
C LEU A 153 -0.07 -18.29 17.41
N PHE A 154 0.74 -17.26 17.63
CA PHE A 154 1.40 -17.01 18.91
C PHE A 154 0.61 -16.10 19.87
N SER A 155 -0.25 -15.21 19.37
CA SER A 155 -1.08 -14.31 20.19
C SER A 155 -2.36 -14.96 20.73
N ALA A 156 -2.68 -16.20 20.33
CA ALA A 156 -3.87 -16.93 20.77
C ALA A 156 -3.82 -17.40 22.25
N SER A 157 -2.75 -17.08 22.98
CA SER A 157 -2.57 -17.46 24.39
C SER A 157 -3.26 -16.53 25.39
N GLU A 158 -3.72 -15.34 24.97
CA GLU A 158 -4.46 -14.46 25.88
C GLU A 158 -5.98 -14.76 25.84
N PRO A 159 -6.65 -14.85 27.00
CA PRO A 159 -8.07 -15.19 27.08
C PRO A 159 -8.93 -14.09 26.46
N ALA A 160 -9.39 -14.33 25.23
CA ALA A 160 -10.19 -13.39 24.45
C ALA A 160 -11.45 -12.96 25.23
N HIS A 161 -11.53 -11.67 25.54
CA HIS A 161 -12.74 -11.04 26.08
C HIS A 161 -13.83 -10.86 25.00
N GLN A 162 -13.48 -11.09 23.73
CA GLN A 162 -14.38 -11.05 22.58
C GLN A 162 -14.59 -12.48 22.06
N GLY A 163 -15.82 -12.82 21.66
CA GLY A 163 -16.15 -14.19 21.23
C GLY A 163 -15.34 -14.65 20.01
N VAL A 164 -15.09 -15.96 19.92
CA VAL A 164 -14.25 -16.64 18.90
C VAL A 164 -14.58 -16.21 17.46
N LEU A 165 -15.85 -15.93 17.16
CA LEU A 165 -16.28 -15.53 15.82
C LEU A 165 -15.82 -14.12 15.41
N VAL A 166 -15.77 -13.19 16.36
CA VAL A 166 -15.30 -11.81 16.13
C VAL A 166 -13.81 -11.84 15.82
N GLU A 167 -13.06 -12.63 16.59
CA GLU A 167 -11.62 -12.80 16.39
C GLU A 167 -11.31 -13.41 15.02
N LEU A 168 -12.05 -14.43 14.58
CA LEU A 168 -11.89 -15.01 13.25
C LEU A 168 -12.18 -13.98 12.14
N LEU A 169 -13.24 -13.19 12.29
CA LEU A 169 -13.62 -12.18 11.30
C LEU A 169 -12.55 -11.09 11.17
N GLU A 170 -12.00 -10.66 12.30
CA GLU A 170 -10.91 -9.69 12.37
C GLU A 170 -9.67 -10.19 11.62
N ARG A 171 -9.30 -11.45 11.82
CA ARG A 171 -8.18 -12.11 11.14
C ARG A 171 -8.37 -12.14 9.62
N ILE A 172 -9.56 -12.54 9.16
CA ILE A 172 -9.90 -12.55 7.73
C ILE A 172 -9.84 -11.13 7.15
N ALA A 173 -10.36 -10.13 7.87
CA ALA A 173 -10.36 -8.75 7.44
C ALA A 173 -8.94 -8.20 7.25
N VAL A 174 -8.00 -8.54 8.13
CA VAL A 174 -6.59 -8.15 8.02
C VAL A 174 -5.96 -8.71 6.74
N VAL A 175 -6.17 -9.99 6.43
CA VAL A 175 -5.61 -10.63 5.22
C VAL A 175 -6.17 -9.96 3.96
N ILE A 176 -7.47 -9.66 3.94
CA ILE A 176 -8.10 -8.94 2.82
C ILE A 176 -7.50 -7.54 2.67
N LEU A 177 -7.27 -6.84 3.78
CA LEU A 177 -6.72 -5.50 3.79
C LEU A 177 -5.27 -5.48 3.24
N VAL A 178 -4.45 -6.49 3.56
CA VAL A 178 -3.12 -6.65 2.95
C VAL A 178 -3.22 -6.90 1.45
N GLY A 179 -4.14 -7.76 1.01
CA GLY A 179 -4.39 -7.97 -0.42
C GLY A 179 -4.77 -6.68 -1.13
N LEU A 180 -5.63 -5.87 -0.51
CA LEU A 180 -6.06 -4.56 -1.02
C LEU A 180 -4.90 -3.55 -1.07
N ARG A 181 -3.99 -3.56 -0.08
CA ARG A 181 -2.80 -2.68 -0.01
C ARG A 181 -1.87 -2.88 -1.22
N TYR A 182 -1.59 -4.12 -1.59
CA TYR A 182 -0.68 -4.44 -2.71
C TYR A 182 -1.38 -4.57 -4.06
N TYR A 183 -2.72 -4.57 -4.08
CA TYR A 183 -3.50 -4.59 -5.31
C TYR A 183 -3.13 -3.48 -6.33
N PRO A 184 -2.98 -2.18 -5.99
CA PRO A 184 -2.62 -1.15 -6.97
C PRO A 184 -1.26 -1.42 -7.63
N VAL A 185 -0.30 -1.97 -6.88
CA VAL A 185 1.00 -2.38 -7.43
C VAL A 185 0.81 -3.42 -8.51
N LEU A 186 0.03 -4.48 -8.23
CA LEU A 186 -0.31 -5.52 -9.19
C LEU A 186 -1.05 -4.95 -10.41
N ALA A 187 -2.06 -4.12 -10.17
CA ALA A 187 -2.85 -3.49 -11.23
C ALA A 187 -1.98 -2.64 -12.18
N SER A 188 -0.99 -1.92 -11.65
CA SER A 188 -0.09 -1.07 -12.44
C SER A 188 0.82 -1.85 -13.40
N LEU A 189 1.13 -3.12 -13.10
CA LEU A 189 1.95 -3.97 -13.96
C LEU A 189 1.19 -4.37 -15.23
N GLN A 190 -0.13 -4.55 -15.14
CA GLN A 190 -0.98 -4.81 -16.31
C GLN A 190 -1.16 -3.57 -17.17
N LEU A 191 -1.25 -2.40 -16.53
CA LEU A 191 -1.41 -1.14 -17.24
C LEU A 191 -0.13 -0.83 -18.01
N ARG A 192 -0.29 -0.53 -19.31
CA ARG A 192 0.79 0.00 -20.16
C ARG A 192 1.00 1.50 -19.97
N ASN A 193 0.38 2.11 -18.96
CA ASN A 193 0.48 3.53 -18.68
C ASN A 193 1.68 3.82 -17.76
N ILE A 194 2.61 4.64 -18.25
CA ILE A 194 3.81 5.03 -17.51
C ILE A 194 3.47 5.77 -16.19
N ILE A 195 2.37 6.53 -16.19
CA ILE A 195 1.90 7.30 -15.02
C ILE A 195 1.48 6.35 -13.89
N ALA A 196 0.73 5.29 -14.21
CA ALA A 196 0.29 4.31 -13.22
C ALA A 196 1.47 3.58 -12.57
N ARG A 197 2.49 3.26 -13.36
CA ARG A 197 3.74 2.65 -12.88
C ARG A 197 4.53 3.60 -11.99
N PHE A 198 4.62 4.88 -12.36
CA PHE A 198 5.29 5.90 -11.56
C PHE A 198 4.64 6.05 -10.17
N PHE A 199 3.31 6.18 -10.10
CA PHE A 199 2.60 6.26 -8.83
C PHE A 199 2.75 5.00 -7.96
N SER A 200 2.71 3.83 -8.58
CA SER A 200 2.90 2.57 -7.85
C SER A 200 4.34 2.41 -7.35
N CYS A 201 5.32 2.89 -8.12
CA CYS A 201 6.72 2.92 -7.70
C CYS A 201 6.91 3.84 -6.48
N LEU A 202 6.36 5.06 -6.52
CA LEU A 202 6.40 5.97 -5.37
C LEU A 202 5.71 5.36 -4.14
N TYR A 203 4.56 4.73 -4.33
CA TYR A 203 3.82 4.05 -3.27
C TYR A 203 4.67 2.97 -2.59
N ILE A 204 5.28 2.07 -3.36
CA ILE A 204 6.16 1.01 -2.82
C ILE A 204 7.40 1.61 -2.15
N LEU A 205 7.98 2.67 -2.71
CA LEU A 205 9.15 3.31 -2.12
C LEU A 205 8.81 3.90 -0.75
N CYS A 206 7.66 4.57 -0.62
CA CYS A 206 7.16 5.03 0.67
C CYS A 206 6.90 3.87 1.64
N ASP A 207 6.34 2.77 1.15
CA ASP A 207 6.08 1.54 1.92
C ASP A 207 7.37 0.93 2.50
N ILE A 208 8.40 0.82 1.66
CA ILE A 208 9.73 0.31 2.04
C ILE A 208 10.39 1.25 3.03
N VAL A 209 10.42 2.56 2.77
CA VAL A 209 11.02 3.54 3.69
C VAL A 209 10.32 3.50 5.05
N TYR A 210 8.99 3.44 5.09
CA TYR A 210 8.23 3.29 6.32
C TYR A 210 8.59 1.99 7.06
N THR A 211 8.69 0.88 6.34
CA THR A 211 9.04 -0.43 6.92
C THR A 211 10.45 -0.41 7.51
N ILE A 212 11.44 0.15 6.78
CA ILE A 212 12.82 0.31 7.25
C ILE A 212 12.87 1.20 8.50
N ILE A 213 12.14 2.31 8.53
CA ILE A 213 12.11 3.20 9.69
C ILE A 213 11.51 2.47 10.90
N ARG A 214 10.40 1.75 10.70
CA ARG A 214 9.72 1.00 11.77
C ARG A 214 10.61 -0.10 12.34
N GLU A 215 11.18 -0.94 11.49
CA GLU A 215 12.02 -2.08 11.91
C GLU A 215 13.38 -1.61 12.41
N GLY A 216 13.98 -0.60 11.77
CA GLY A 216 15.26 -0.01 12.18
C GLY A 216 15.20 0.71 13.52
N SER A 217 14.05 1.28 13.88
CA SER A 217 13.82 1.87 15.21
C SER A 217 13.81 0.80 16.31
N CYS A 218 13.30 -0.39 16.01
CA CYS A 218 13.18 -1.48 16.99
C CYS A 218 14.46 -2.32 17.12
N MET A 219 15.24 -2.47 16.03
CA MET A 219 16.48 -3.25 16.03
C MET A 219 17.71 -2.45 16.51
N GLY A 220 17.56 -1.17 16.88
CA GLY A 220 18.69 -0.37 17.32
C GLY A 220 19.72 -0.06 16.22
N PHE A 221 19.31 0.05 14.96
CA PHE A 221 20.22 0.55 13.92
C PHE A 221 20.28 2.09 13.90
N LEU A 222 19.27 2.75 14.47
CA LEU A 222 19.31 4.17 14.83
C LEU A 222 19.97 4.33 16.23
N PRO A 223 20.53 5.51 16.56
CA PRO A 223 21.37 5.74 17.77
C PRO A 223 20.71 5.51 19.15
N LEU A 224 19.56 4.83 19.21
CA LEU A 224 18.89 4.33 20.42
C LEU A 224 19.48 3.00 20.93
N SER A 225 20.42 2.37 20.21
CA SER A 225 20.89 1.00 20.50
C SER A 225 21.92 0.82 21.59
N GLY A 226 22.59 1.90 22.00
CA GLY A 226 23.53 1.85 23.11
C GLY A 226 22.90 1.42 24.44
N GLN A 227 21.57 1.44 24.55
CA GLN A 227 20.86 1.11 25.80
C GLN A 227 20.23 -0.28 25.84
N TYR A 228 20.00 -0.94 24.70
CA TYR A 228 19.37 -2.26 24.66
C TYR A 228 20.27 -3.36 25.24
N THR A 229 21.59 -3.29 24.98
CA THR A 229 22.57 -4.24 25.51
C THR A 229 22.60 -4.23 27.04
N VAL A 230 22.44 -3.07 27.67
CA VAL A 230 22.46 -2.92 29.13
C VAL A 230 21.26 -3.59 29.80
N LEU A 231 20.07 -3.54 29.17
CA LEU A 231 18.86 -4.15 29.70
C LEU A 231 18.88 -5.68 29.56
N GLU A 232 19.40 -6.20 28.45
CA GLU A 232 19.53 -7.64 28.22
C GLU A 232 20.55 -8.26 29.20
N GLU A 233 21.66 -7.56 29.45
CA GLU A 233 22.62 -7.93 30.50
C GLU A 233 22.01 -7.87 31.91
N ALA A 234 21.11 -6.92 32.18
CA ALA A 234 20.41 -6.83 33.46
C ALA A 234 19.38 -7.95 33.67
N LYS A 235 18.72 -8.41 32.59
CA LYS A 235 17.75 -9.51 32.63
C LYS A 235 18.41 -10.87 32.83
N LEU A 236 19.64 -11.05 32.31
CA LEU A 236 20.47 -12.25 32.49
C LEU A 236 21.09 -12.37 33.90
N ARG A 237 21.10 -11.30 34.70
CA ARG A 237 21.62 -11.31 36.08
C ARG A 237 20.58 -11.58 37.17
N ARG A 238 19.30 -11.76 36.82
CA ARG A 238 18.24 -12.23 37.73
C ARG A 238 17.92 -13.69 37.46
#